data_AF-A0A3D1M299-F1
#
_entry.id   AF-A0A3D1M299-F1
#
_cell.length_a   1.000
_cell.length_b   1.000
_cell.length_c   1.000
_cell.angle_alpha   90.00
_cell.angle_beta   90.00
_cell.angle_gamma   90.00
#
_symmetry.space_group_name_H-M   'P 1'
#
loop_
_entity.id
_entity.type
_entity.pdbx_description
1 polymer ?
#
loop_
_entity_poly.entity_id
_entity_poly.type
_entity_poly.pdbx_seq_one_letter_code
_entity_poly.pdbx_strand_id
1 'polypeptide(L)'
;MNEINLIEEIPKQHKNMHDIFITDPPYTVQGLTRFVNVGGEMIRENTGGIGFVSYPNLRPTDNSVFFENISSMGLSPQELIPGFNEYVGSQIHASRSNMGRFFVPGGIKDFGKIFSDRIYTKSRNT
;
A
#
# COMPACT_ATOMS: atom_id res chain seq x y z
N MET A 1 15.76 13.50 11.09
CA MET A 1 15.17 12.23 10.62
C MET A 1 15.83 11.92 9.30
N ASN A 2 16.34 10.70 9.10
CA ASN A 2 16.83 10.30 7.78
C ASN A 2 15.61 10.07 6.88
N GLU A 3 15.63 10.63 5.68
CA GLU A 3 14.61 10.41 4.66
C GLU A 3 14.73 8.96 4.14
N ILE A 4 13.60 8.28 3.95
CA ILE A 4 13.55 6.92 3.39
C ILE A 4 12.82 7.00 2.05
N ASN A 5 13.53 6.66 0.97
CA ASN A 5 12.94 6.52 -0.34
C ASN A 5 12.24 5.16 -0.45
N LEU A 6 10.91 5.15 -0.42
CA LEU A 6 10.13 3.90 -0.49
C LEU A 6 10.16 3.24 -1.88
N ILE A 7 10.78 3.86 -2.89
CA ILE A 7 11.07 3.20 -4.19
C ILE A 7 12.23 2.22 -4.04
N GLU A 8 13.15 2.46 -3.11
CA GLU A 8 14.32 1.61 -2.86
C GLU A 8 14.02 0.51 -1.85
N GLU A 9 14.90 -0.48 -1.74
CA GLU A 9 14.79 -1.49 -0.68
C GLU A 9 14.82 -0.82 0.70
N ILE A 10 13.91 -1.19 1.59
CA ILE A 10 13.90 -0.61 2.93
C ILE A 10 15.13 -1.08 3.73
N PRO A 11 15.74 -0.19 4.54
CA PRO A 11 16.87 -0.57 5.37
C PRO A 11 16.52 -1.74 6.30
N LYS A 12 17.47 -2.68 6.47
CA LYS A 12 17.27 -3.90 7.26
C LYS A 12 16.77 -3.65 8.68
N GLN A 13 17.13 -2.52 9.29
CA GLN A 13 16.64 -2.16 10.63
C GLN A 13 15.12 -1.91 10.72
N HIS A 14 14.43 -1.78 9.58
CA HIS A 14 12.98 -1.58 9.52
C HIS A 14 12.22 -2.86 9.11
N LYS A 15 12.92 -3.90 8.64
CA LYS A 15 12.30 -5.16 8.23
C LYS A 15 11.93 -5.99 9.46
N ASN A 16 10.75 -6.63 9.42
CA ASN A 16 10.31 -7.60 10.43
C ASN A 16 10.24 -7.07 11.88
N MET A 17 10.02 -5.77 12.07
CA MET A 17 10.06 -5.12 13.40
C MET A 17 8.67 -4.80 13.96
N HIS A 18 7.65 -4.75 13.11
CA HIS A 18 6.36 -4.15 13.43
C HIS A 18 5.22 -5.19 13.46
N ASP A 19 4.20 -4.90 14.28
CA ASP A 19 2.96 -5.68 14.35
C ASP A 19 1.87 -5.12 13.42
N ILE A 20 1.97 -3.82 13.11
CA ILE A 20 0.97 -3.06 12.37
C ILE A 20 1.67 -2.11 11.42
N PHE A 21 1.16 -1.99 10.19
CA PHE A 21 1.46 -0.85 9.31
C PHE A 21 0.18 -0.10 8.96
N ILE A 22 0.32 1.21 8.75
CA ILE A 22 -0.76 2.10 8.31
C ILE A 22 -0.21 2.93 7.16
N THR A 23 -0.94 3.03 6.06
CA THR A 23 -0.47 3.73 4.87
C THR A 23 -1.59 4.48 4.14
N ASP A 24 -1.28 5.71 3.72
CA ASP A 24 -2.06 6.47 2.74
C ASP A 24 -1.20 6.69 1.48
N PRO A 25 -1.23 5.73 0.54
CA PRO A 25 -0.28 5.66 -0.56
C PRO A 25 -0.70 6.52 -1.75
N PRO A 26 0.18 6.74 -2.74
CA PRO A 26 -0.21 7.30 -4.03
C PRO A 26 -1.30 6.45 -4.70
N TYR A 27 -2.31 7.11 -5.27
CA TYR A 27 -3.55 6.50 -5.76
C TYR A 27 -3.46 5.84 -7.14
N THR A 28 -2.26 5.47 -7.58
CA THR A 28 -2.07 4.51 -8.69
C THR A 28 -2.02 3.09 -8.17
N VAL A 29 -2.39 2.12 -9.01
CA VAL A 29 -2.28 0.69 -8.65
C VAL A 29 -0.85 0.33 -8.25
N GLN A 30 0.15 0.88 -8.94
CA GLN A 30 1.57 0.64 -8.63
C GLN A 30 2.00 1.29 -7.32
N GLY A 31 1.55 2.52 -7.04
CA GLY A 31 1.82 3.21 -5.78
C GLY A 31 1.20 2.49 -4.59
N LEU A 32 -0.09 2.15 -4.69
CA LEU A 32 -0.81 1.31 -3.74
C LEU A 32 -0.06 0.00 -3.46
N THR A 33 0.25 -0.74 -4.53
CA THR A 33 0.95 -2.03 -4.44
C THR A 33 2.31 -1.90 -3.77
N ARG A 34 3.10 -0.87 -4.13
CA ARG A 34 4.42 -0.66 -3.57
C ARG A 34 4.38 -0.35 -2.08
N PHE A 35 3.51 0.56 -1.66
CA PHE A 35 3.42 0.95 -0.25
C PHE A 35 2.91 -0.19 0.62
N VAL A 36 1.99 -1.01 0.09
CA VAL A 36 1.53 -2.24 0.77
C VAL A 36 2.66 -3.27 0.87
N ASN A 37 3.43 -3.47 -0.20
CA ASN A 37 4.60 -4.35 -0.20
C ASN A 37 5.64 -3.91 0.85
N VAL A 38 6.01 -2.62 0.85
CA VAL A 38 6.92 -2.07 1.86
C VAL A 38 6.36 -2.24 3.27
N GLY A 39 5.08 -1.96 3.49
CA GLY A 39 4.42 -2.19 4.78
C GLY A 39 4.48 -3.65 5.21
N GLY A 40 4.30 -4.59 4.28
CA GLY A 40 4.41 -6.02 4.55
C GLY A 40 5.83 -6.49 4.87
N GLU A 41 6.88 -5.92 4.25
CA GLU A 41 8.28 -6.19 4.60
C GLU A 41 8.64 -5.75 6.04
N MET A 42 7.89 -4.79 6.58
CA MET A 42 8.08 -4.28 7.94
C MET A 42 7.41 -5.17 9.01
N ILE A 43 6.50 -6.07 8.62
CA ILE A 43 5.76 -6.94 9.54
C ILE A 43 6.59 -8.14 9.99
N ARG A 44 6.52 -8.48 11.28
CA ARG A 44 7.22 -9.62 11.89
C ARG A 44 6.93 -10.95 11.18
N GLU A 45 7.99 -11.62 10.74
CA GLU A 45 7.95 -12.87 9.94
C GLU A 45 7.15 -14.01 10.59
N ASN A 46 7.25 -14.21 11.91
CA ASN A 46 6.71 -15.42 12.55
C ASN A 46 5.28 -15.26 13.09
N THR A 47 4.80 -14.02 13.22
CA THR A 47 3.48 -13.73 13.82
C THR A 47 2.48 -13.19 12.82
N GLY A 48 2.95 -12.63 11.70
CA GLY A 48 2.13 -11.77 10.87
C GLY A 48 1.72 -10.49 11.61
N GLY A 49 0.79 -9.76 11.01
CA GLY A 49 0.36 -8.46 11.51
C GLY A 49 -0.90 -7.94 10.82
N ILE A 50 -1.18 -6.65 11.06
CA ILE A 50 -2.34 -5.97 10.50
C ILE A 50 -1.89 -4.80 9.62
N GLY A 51 -2.44 -4.72 8.42
CA GLY A 51 -2.25 -3.59 7.51
C GLY A 51 -3.52 -2.75 7.44
N PHE A 52 -3.40 -1.45 7.69
CA PHE A 52 -4.44 -0.46 7.38
C PHE A 52 -4.03 0.32 6.14
N VAL A 53 -4.80 0.19 5.07
CA VAL A 53 -4.48 0.76 3.77
C VAL A 53 -5.60 1.69 3.33
N SER A 54 -5.31 2.96 3.18
CA SER A 54 -6.19 3.87 2.46
C SER A 54 -6.11 3.58 0.96
N TYR A 55 -7.25 3.56 0.27
CA TYR A 55 -7.28 3.39 -1.18
C TYR A 55 -8.45 4.17 -1.79
N PRO A 56 -8.28 4.74 -2.99
CA PRO A 56 -9.31 5.54 -3.62
C PRO A 56 -10.45 4.65 -4.14
N ASN A 57 -11.52 5.28 -4.60
CA ASN A 57 -12.55 4.57 -5.36
C ASN A 57 -12.04 4.30 -6.79
N LEU A 58 -11.25 3.23 -6.95
CA LEU A 58 -10.66 2.81 -8.21
C LEU A 58 -11.73 2.39 -9.23
N ARG A 59 -11.39 2.46 -10.53
CA ARG A 59 -12.19 1.79 -11.56
C ARG A 59 -12.22 0.28 -11.24
N PRO A 60 -13.33 -0.44 -11.50
CA PRO A 60 -13.43 -1.86 -11.16
C PRO A 60 -12.26 -2.72 -11.64
N THR A 61 -11.74 -2.47 -12.85
CA THR A 61 -10.56 -3.16 -13.39
C THR A 61 -9.29 -2.89 -12.59
N ASP A 62 -9.05 -1.64 -12.21
CA ASP A 62 -7.87 -1.26 -11.43
C ASP A 62 -7.97 -1.79 -9.99
N ASN A 63 -9.19 -1.83 -9.45
CA ASN A 63 -9.48 -2.41 -8.15
C ASN A 63 -9.16 -3.91 -8.15
N SER A 64 -9.60 -4.65 -9.17
CA SER A 64 -9.28 -6.07 -9.32
C SER A 64 -7.76 -6.31 -9.36
N VAL A 65 -7.01 -5.52 -10.14
CA VAL A 65 -5.55 -5.64 -10.22
C VAL A 65 -4.89 -5.34 -8.87
N PHE A 66 -5.35 -4.32 -8.14
CA PHE A 66 -4.84 -4.01 -6.81
C PHE A 66 -5.08 -5.17 -5.83
N PHE A 67 -6.29 -5.70 -5.78
CA PHE A 67 -6.62 -6.83 -4.90
C PHE A 67 -5.89 -8.12 -5.30
N GLU A 68 -5.70 -8.37 -6.60
CA GLU A 68 -4.86 -9.46 -7.10
C GLU A 68 -3.42 -9.33 -6.60
N ASN A 69 -2.81 -8.15 -6.73
CA ASN A 69 -1.43 -7.90 -6.30
C ASN A 69 -1.24 -8.16 -4.81
N ILE A 70 -2.10 -7.59 -3.95
CA ILE A 70 -1.97 -7.77 -2.50
C ILE A 70 -2.28 -9.20 -2.06
N SER A 71 -3.22 -9.88 -2.72
CA SER A 71 -3.52 -11.28 -2.44
C SER A 71 -2.34 -12.19 -2.84
N SER A 72 -1.63 -11.85 -3.91
CA SER A 72 -0.44 -12.57 -4.37
C SER A 72 0.73 -12.45 -3.38
N MET A 73 0.81 -11.33 -2.64
CA MET A 73 1.73 -11.14 -1.52
C MET A 73 1.31 -11.91 -0.26
N GLY A 74 0.09 -12.46 -0.24
CA GLY A 74 -0.50 -13.22 0.85
C GLY A 74 -1.36 -12.38 1.81
N LEU A 75 -1.59 -11.09 1.52
CA LEU A 75 -2.49 -10.28 2.33
C LEU A 75 -3.94 -10.72 2.14
N SER A 76 -4.70 -10.72 3.23
CA SER A 76 -6.11 -11.12 3.22
C SER A 76 -6.98 -9.99 3.76
N PRO A 77 -8.00 -9.51 3.01
CA PRO A 77 -8.92 -8.49 3.51
C PRO A 77 -9.73 -9.04 4.69
N GLN A 78 -9.74 -8.30 5.80
CA GLN A 78 -10.59 -8.55 6.96
C GLN A 78 -11.81 -7.64 6.95
N GLU A 79 -11.60 -6.35 6.62
CA GLU A 79 -12.67 -5.35 6.53
C GLU A 79 -12.37 -4.35 5.41
N LEU A 80 -13.40 -3.89 4.71
CA LEU A 80 -13.33 -2.84 3.69
C LEU A 80 -14.40 -1.79 4.02
N ILE A 81 -13.96 -0.59 4.40
CA ILE A 81 -14.83 0.47 4.91
C ILE A 81 -14.87 1.61 3.87
N PRO A 82 -15.98 1.76 3.13
CA PRO A 82 -16.07 2.77 2.09
C PRO A 82 -16.17 4.18 2.68
N GLY A 83 -15.50 5.15 2.04
CA GLY A 83 -15.59 6.56 2.42
C GLY A 83 -15.12 6.89 3.84
N PHE A 84 -14.22 6.07 4.39
CA PHE A 84 -13.68 6.22 5.74
C PHE A 84 -12.85 7.49 5.93
N ASN A 85 -11.95 7.77 4.99
CA ASN A 85 -11.08 8.95 5.07
C ASN A 85 -11.76 10.17 4.45
N GLU A 86 -11.57 11.34 5.05
CA GLU A 86 -11.96 12.65 4.51
C GLU A 86 -10.74 13.57 4.47
N TYR A 87 -10.49 14.19 3.32
CA TYR A 87 -9.30 15.00 3.07
C TYR A 87 -9.67 16.47 2.92
N VAL A 88 -9.07 17.32 3.75
CA VAL A 88 -9.24 18.77 3.62
C VAL A 88 -8.46 19.27 2.41
N GLY A 89 -9.17 19.89 1.45
CA GLY A 89 -8.54 20.57 0.31
C GLY A 89 -8.23 19.72 -0.93
N SER A 90 -8.63 18.44 -0.98
CA SER A 90 -8.38 17.57 -2.16
C SER A 90 -9.60 17.42 -3.08
N GLN A 91 -9.95 18.50 -3.80
CA GLN A 91 -11.08 18.45 -4.74
C GLN A 91 -10.86 17.46 -5.91
N ILE A 92 -9.62 17.09 -6.22
CA ILE A 92 -9.26 16.22 -7.35
C ILE A 92 -9.63 14.73 -7.10
N HIS A 93 -9.75 14.29 -5.85
CA HIS A 93 -10.05 12.88 -5.51
C HIS A 93 -11.41 12.69 -4.81
N ALA A 94 -12.36 13.57 -5.07
CA ALA A 94 -13.68 13.59 -4.41
C ALA A 94 -13.62 13.72 -2.87
N SER A 95 -12.48 14.17 -2.33
CA SER A 95 -12.23 14.42 -0.90
C SER A 95 -12.42 13.24 0.05
N ARG A 96 -12.65 12.00 -0.44
CA ARG A 96 -12.84 10.82 0.40
C ARG A 96 -12.15 9.58 -0.17
N SER A 97 -11.64 8.71 0.70
CA SER A 97 -11.11 7.40 0.31
C SER A 97 -11.59 6.29 1.24
N ASN A 98 -11.41 5.04 0.80
CA ASN A 98 -11.79 3.85 1.55
C ASN A 98 -10.65 3.46 2.49
N MET A 99 -10.97 2.70 3.54
CA MET A 99 -10.00 2.07 4.43
C MET A 99 -10.14 0.55 4.36
N GLY A 100 -9.04 -0.15 4.08
CA GLY A 100 -8.99 -1.59 4.15
C GLY A 100 -8.17 -2.04 5.34
N ARG A 101 -8.71 -2.97 6.12
CA ARG A 101 -7.99 -3.69 7.17
C ARG A 101 -7.64 -5.07 6.63
N PHE A 102 -6.36 -5.39 6.62
CA PHE A 102 -5.82 -6.63 6.07
C PHE A 102 -5.07 -7.41 7.13
N PHE A 103 -5.22 -8.73 7.12
CA PHE A 103 -4.20 -9.60 7.69
C PHE A 103 -3.00 -9.62 6.76
N VAL A 104 -1.80 -9.51 7.33
CA VAL A 104 -0.54 -9.49 6.61
C VAL A 104 0.29 -10.67 7.11
N PRO A 105 0.66 -11.62 6.24
CA PRO A 105 1.53 -12.71 6.66
C PRO A 105 2.91 -12.14 6.96
N GLY A 106 3.57 -12.70 7.96
CA GLY A 106 4.98 -12.41 8.16
C GLY A 106 5.79 -13.07 7.04
N GLY A 107 6.75 -12.32 6.47
CA GLY A 107 7.50 -12.79 5.31
C GLY A 107 6.65 -12.81 4.03
N ILE A 108 6.16 -11.63 3.63
CA ILE A 108 5.41 -11.50 2.36
C ILE A 108 6.24 -12.01 1.18
N LYS A 109 5.58 -12.55 0.16
CA LYS A 109 6.27 -12.95 -1.07
C LYS A 109 6.86 -11.73 -1.75
N ASP A 110 8.15 -11.78 -2.05
CA ASP A 110 8.84 -10.72 -2.78
C ASP A 110 8.18 -10.52 -4.15
N PHE A 111 7.69 -9.31 -4.39
CA PHE A 111 7.12 -8.93 -5.67
C PHE A 111 8.29 -8.44 -6.54
N GLY A 112 9.01 -9.40 -7.13
CA GLY A 112 10.24 -9.17 -7.88
C GLY A 112 10.14 -8.01 -8.88
N LYS A 113 11.15 -7.13 -8.83
CA LYS A 113 11.33 -5.87 -9.59
C LYS A 113 10.23 -4.82 -9.37
N ILE A 114 10.48 -4.04 -8.33
CA ILE A 114 10.13 -2.63 -8.10
C ILE A 114 9.53 -1.93 -9.34
N PHE A 115 8.27 -1.50 -9.22
CA PHE A 115 7.54 -0.61 -10.16
C PHE A 115 8.13 0.81 -10.20
N SER A 116 9.45 0.95 -10.32
CA SER A 116 10.17 2.22 -10.19
C SER A 116 9.74 3.26 -11.23
N ASP A 117 9.19 2.82 -12.37
CA ASP A 117 8.74 3.66 -13.47
C ASP A 117 7.31 4.21 -13.29
N ARG A 118 6.51 3.74 -12.30
CA ARG A 118 5.06 4.00 -12.25
C ARG A 118 4.45 4.28 -10.87
N ILE A 119 5.26 4.44 -9.81
CA ILE A 119 4.79 4.76 -8.44
C ILE A 119 4.20 6.19 -8.30
N TYR A 120 4.07 6.92 -9.41
CA TYR A 120 3.59 8.31 -9.56
C TYR A 120 4.73 9.34 -9.49
N THR A 121 5.09 9.89 -10.65
CA THR A 121 5.75 11.19 -10.77
C THR A 121 4.84 12.07 -11.61
N LYS A 122 4.62 13.30 -11.16
CA LYS A 122 3.92 14.39 -11.85
C LYS A 122 4.53 14.65 -13.24
N SER A 123 4.24 13.84 -14.25
CA SER A 123 4.56 14.12 -15.65
C SER A 123 3.26 14.17 -16.47
N ARG A 124 2.61 15.33 -16.41
CA ARG A 124 1.91 15.82 -17.60
C ARG A 124 3.00 16.21 -18.59
N ASN A 125 3.33 15.34 -19.54
CA ASN A 125 3.95 15.81 -20.77
C ASN A 125 2.86 16.56 -21.54
N THR A 126 2.75 17.85 -21.28
CA THR A 126 2.31 18.85 -22.26
C THR A 126 3.48 19.17 -23.18
#